data_AF-A0A349NA75-F1
#
_entry.id   AF-A0A349NA75-F1
#
_cell.length_a   1.000
_cell.length_b   1.000
_cell.length_c   1.000
_cell.angle_alpha   90.00
_cell.angle_beta   90.00
_cell.angle_gamma   90.00
#
_symmetry.space_group_name_H-M   'P 1'
#
loop_
_entity.id
_entity.type
_entity.pdbx_description
1 polymer ?
#
loop_
_entity_poly.entity_id
_entity_poly.type
_entity_poly.pdbx_seq_one_letter_code
_entity_poly.pdbx_strand_id
1 'polypeptide(L)'
;MRMSKVAAEAGADTVVLATPYYFPAGQTELIQYVEHIVSKLSLPTVPYNMPTLTKVWLEVETLKSLAGQERILGVKDSSDDLDYYSELCGLRSLRPDWSFLIGPEDKLIRSISLGGNGGVNGGANLFPRLFVDTYSAVVSKDPLRCSQLQRKIEALGEIYTIGNYASRFIKGTKCTASLLGLCDDFMAEPFNRFYPEDRTNVAAILEKLNPNSNETTSTHS
;
A
#
# COMPACT_ATOMS: atom_id res chain seq x y z
N MET A 1 -14.55 -14.79 6.69
CA MET A 1 -15.29 -14.87 7.97
C MET A 1 -14.40 -15.18 9.16
N ARG A 2 -13.78 -16.36 9.31
CA ARG A 2 -12.92 -16.71 10.47
C ARG A 2 -11.84 -15.66 10.79
N MET A 3 -11.07 -15.23 9.79
CA MET A 3 -10.03 -14.20 9.98
C MET A 3 -10.59 -12.84 10.42
N SER A 4 -11.77 -12.45 9.93
CA SER A 4 -12.42 -11.21 10.36
C SER A 4 -12.89 -11.29 11.82
N LYS A 5 -13.36 -12.46 12.27
CA LYS A 5 -13.70 -12.67 13.69
C LYS A 5 -12.47 -12.55 14.58
N VAL A 6 -11.37 -13.21 14.20
CA VAL A 6 -10.09 -13.11 14.94
C VAL A 6 -9.59 -11.66 14.98
N ALA A 7 -9.67 -10.93 13.86
CA ALA A 7 -9.30 -9.52 13.81
C ALA A 7 -10.18 -8.65 14.73
N ALA A 8 -11.49 -8.89 14.77
CA ALA A 8 -12.41 -8.19 15.67
C ALA A 8 -12.10 -8.46 17.15
N GLU A 9 -11.85 -9.72 17.50
CA GLU A 9 -11.46 -10.13 18.86
C GLU A 9 -10.11 -9.52 19.28
N ALA A 10 -9.22 -9.27 18.32
CA ALA A 10 -7.95 -8.57 18.54
C ALA A 10 -8.08 -7.03 18.58
N GLY A 11 -9.28 -6.47 18.37
CA GLY A 11 -9.54 -5.04 18.45
C GLY A 11 -9.30 -4.25 17.16
N ALA A 12 -9.27 -4.91 15.99
CA ALA A 12 -9.18 -4.20 14.71
C ALA A 12 -10.50 -3.47 14.38
N ASP A 13 -10.39 -2.26 13.80
CA ASP A 13 -11.55 -1.45 13.42
C ASP A 13 -12.18 -1.89 12.08
N THR A 14 -11.37 -2.43 11.17
CA THR A 14 -11.77 -2.77 9.80
C THR A 14 -10.92 -3.90 9.24
N VAL A 15 -11.40 -4.55 8.19
CA VAL A 15 -10.64 -5.54 7.41
C VAL A 15 -10.48 -5.11 5.96
N VAL A 16 -9.36 -5.51 5.35
CA VAL A 16 -9.13 -5.32 3.92
C VAL A 16 -9.54 -6.60 3.19
N LEU A 17 -10.41 -6.47 2.18
CA LEU A 17 -10.94 -7.59 1.41
C LEU A 17 -10.32 -7.60 0.00
N ALA A 18 -9.32 -8.45 -0.19
CA ALA A 18 -8.79 -8.74 -1.52
C ALA A 18 -9.82 -9.51 -2.36
N THR A 19 -9.78 -9.32 -3.69
CA THR A 19 -10.55 -10.15 -4.61
C THR A 19 -10.06 -11.61 -4.58
N PRO A 20 -10.94 -12.60 -4.82
CA PRO A 20 -10.53 -14.01 -4.95
C PRO A 20 -9.44 -14.17 -6.02
N TYR A 21 -8.34 -14.83 -5.67
CA TYR A 21 -7.08 -14.71 -6.43
C TYR A 21 -6.64 -15.99 -7.18
N TYR A 22 -7.33 -17.11 -6.98
CA TYR A 22 -6.96 -18.36 -7.66
C TYR A 22 -7.50 -18.40 -9.08
N PHE A 23 -8.83 -18.49 -9.20
CA PHE A 23 -9.56 -18.45 -10.46
C PHE A 23 -10.22 -17.07 -10.62
N PRO A 24 -10.03 -16.36 -11.75
CA PRO A 24 -10.60 -15.03 -11.93
C PRO A 24 -12.13 -15.07 -11.96
N ALA A 25 -12.77 -14.32 -11.06
CA ALA A 25 -14.21 -14.14 -11.04
C ALA A 25 -14.63 -12.99 -11.97
N GLY A 26 -15.83 -13.09 -12.56
CA GLY A 26 -16.48 -11.99 -13.27
C GLY A 26 -17.08 -10.96 -12.33
N GLN A 27 -17.41 -9.77 -12.86
CA GLN A 27 -17.93 -8.66 -12.05
C GLN A 27 -19.26 -8.99 -11.35
N THR A 28 -20.17 -9.69 -12.03
CA THR A 28 -21.46 -10.10 -11.44
C THR A 28 -21.27 -11.03 -10.24
N GLU A 29 -20.29 -11.94 -10.32
CA GLU A 29 -19.90 -12.85 -9.25
C GLU A 29 -19.22 -12.09 -8.11
N LEU A 30 -18.39 -11.09 -8.42
CA LEU A 30 -17.75 -10.23 -7.41
C LEU A 30 -18.77 -9.41 -6.63
N ILE A 31 -19.77 -8.82 -7.28
CA ILE A 31 -20.85 -8.08 -6.60
C ILE A 31 -21.53 -9.00 -5.59
N GLN A 32 -22.02 -10.15 -6.05
CA GLN A 32 -22.71 -11.12 -5.19
C GLN A 32 -21.81 -11.62 -4.06
N TYR A 33 -20.53 -11.88 -4.35
CA TYR A 33 -19.55 -12.29 -3.35
C TYR A 33 -19.34 -11.22 -2.28
N VAL A 34 -19.15 -9.96 -2.68
CA VAL A 34 -18.90 -8.86 -1.74
C VAL A 34 -20.15 -8.60 -0.89
N GLU A 35 -21.34 -8.51 -1.48
CA GLU A 35 -22.59 -8.33 -0.72
C GLU A 35 -22.78 -9.46 0.29
N HIS A 36 -22.60 -10.70 -0.17
CA HIS A 36 -22.75 -11.88 0.69
C HIS A 36 -21.75 -11.87 1.84
N ILE A 37 -20.46 -11.63 1.58
CA ILE A 37 -19.44 -11.72 2.60
C ILE A 37 -19.54 -10.56 3.58
N VAL A 38 -19.77 -9.33 3.11
CA VAL A 38 -19.87 -8.12 3.95
C VAL A 38 -20.98 -8.24 4.98
N SER A 39 -22.13 -8.82 4.61
CA SER A 39 -23.22 -9.08 5.54
C SER A 39 -22.83 -10.02 6.70
N LYS A 40 -21.80 -10.85 6.51
CA LYS A 40 -21.35 -11.87 7.46
C LYS A 40 -20.04 -11.54 8.17
N LEU A 41 -19.34 -10.47 7.80
CA LEU A 41 -18.11 -10.06 8.48
C LEU A 41 -18.44 -9.56 9.89
N SER A 42 -17.48 -9.63 10.80
CA SER A 42 -17.60 -9.05 12.14
C SER A 42 -17.23 -7.57 12.17
N LEU A 43 -16.52 -7.09 11.14
CA LEU A 43 -16.04 -5.71 11.01
C LEU A 43 -16.50 -5.10 9.68
N PRO A 44 -16.54 -3.76 9.56
CA PRO A 44 -16.56 -3.08 8.27
C PRO A 44 -15.37 -3.49 7.39
N THR A 45 -15.45 -3.19 6.10
CA THR A 45 -14.44 -3.61 5.13
C THR A 45 -14.00 -2.50 4.18
N VAL A 46 -12.81 -2.67 3.63
CA VAL A 46 -12.28 -1.92 2.50
C VAL A 46 -11.93 -2.92 1.39
N PRO A 47 -12.70 -2.99 0.28
CA PRO A 47 -12.32 -3.73 -0.91
C PRO A 47 -10.95 -3.30 -1.44
N TYR A 48 -10.20 -4.27 -1.95
CA TYR A 48 -8.82 -4.07 -2.41
C TYR A 48 -8.63 -4.53 -3.86
N ASN A 49 -8.32 -3.57 -4.73
CA ASN A 49 -7.94 -3.81 -6.11
C ASN A 49 -6.42 -4.02 -6.23
N MET A 50 -5.98 -5.23 -6.58
CA MET A 50 -4.57 -5.60 -6.80
C MET A 50 -4.45 -6.66 -7.91
N PRO A 51 -4.85 -6.32 -9.15
CA PRO A 51 -5.01 -7.26 -10.25
C PRO A 51 -3.72 -7.98 -10.61
N THR A 52 -2.56 -7.37 -10.39
CA THR A 52 -1.25 -7.99 -10.62
C THR A 52 -1.01 -9.24 -9.77
N LEU A 53 -1.67 -9.36 -8.61
CA LEU A 53 -1.58 -10.52 -7.71
C LEU A 53 -2.86 -11.35 -7.68
N THR A 54 -4.03 -10.72 -7.84
CA THR A 54 -5.32 -11.42 -7.76
C THR A 54 -5.85 -11.87 -9.12
N LYS A 55 -5.29 -11.36 -10.23
CA LYS A 55 -5.76 -11.58 -11.62
C LYS A 55 -7.17 -11.05 -11.88
N VAL A 56 -7.72 -10.27 -10.94
CA VAL A 56 -9.08 -9.77 -10.98
C VAL A 56 -9.05 -8.26 -10.80
N TRP A 57 -9.56 -7.56 -11.81
CA TRP A 57 -9.77 -6.12 -11.77
C TRP A 57 -11.10 -5.80 -11.09
N LEU A 58 -11.10 -4.92 -10.08
CA LEU A 58 -12.32 -4.46 -9.43
C LEU A 58 -12.83 -3.20 -10.15
N GLU A 59 -13.83 -3.34 -11.01
CA GLU A 59 -14.33 -2.22 -11.82
C GLU A 59 -15.02 -1.12 -10.98
N VAL A 60 -14.95 0.12 -11.46
CA VAL A 60 -15.62 1.26 -10.82
C VAL A 60 -17.14 1.05 -10.78
N GLU A 61 -17.75 0.50 -11.84
CA GLU A 61 -19.19 0.20 -11.86
C GLU A 61 -19.58 -0.92 -10.87
N THR A 62 -18.69 -1.87 -10.61
CA THR A 62 -18.88 -2.87 -9.54
C THR A 62 -18.91 -2.21 -8.17
N LEU A 63 -17.96 -1.31 -7.89
CA LEU A 63 -17.92 -0.56 -6.64
C LEU A 63 -19.13 0.38 -6.48
N LYS A 64 -19.55 1.03 -7.55
CA LYS A 64 -20.75 1.86 -7.60
C LYS A 64 -22.03 1.06 -7.30
N SER A 65 -22.14 -0.16 -7.82
CA SER A 65 -23.25 -1.07 -7.50
C SER A 65 -23.27 -1.44 -6.01
N LEU A 66 -22.09 -1.51 -5.38
CA LEU A 66 -21.90 -1.78 -3.96
C LEU A 66 -22.01 -0.51 -3.08
N ALA A 67 -22.26 0.67 -3.65
CA ALA A 67 -22.30 1.92 -2.89
C ALA A 67 -23.39 1.93 -1.81
N GLY A 68 -24.47 1.15 -1.96
CA GLY A 68 -25.50 1.00 -0.92
C GLY A 68 -25.07 0.21 0.33
N GLN A 69 -23.91 -0.46 0.30
CA GLN A 69 -23.40 -1.21 1.44
C GLN A 69 -22.70 -0.27 2.44
N GLU A 70 -23.38 0.06 3.53
CA GLU A 70 -22.87 0.96 4.58
C GLU A 70 -21.59 0.43 5.25
N ARG A 71 -21.42 -0.89 5.28
CA ARG A 71 -20.26 -1.56 5.87
C ARG A 71 -19.00 -1.54 5.00
N ILE A 72 -19.09 -1.00 3.78
CA ILE A 72 -17.93 -0.68 2.95
C ILE A 72 -17.53 0.76 3.25
N LEU A 73 -16.27 0.95 3.67
CA LEU A 73 -15.76 2.24 4.15
C LEU A 73 -14.91 3.00 3.13
N GLY A 74 -14.73 2.44 1.95
CA GLY A 74 -13.82 2.98 0.93
C GLY A 74 -13.18 1.89 0.12
N VAL A 75 -12.09 2.22 -0.58
CA VAL A 75 -11.40 1.30 -1.48
C VAL A 75 -9.90 1.54 -1.38
N LYS A 76 -9.13 0.45 -1.32
CA LYS A 76 -7.68 0.49 -1.54
C LYS A 76 -7.41 0.08 -2.98
N ASP A 77 -6.62 0.88 -3.69
CA ASP A 77 -6.18 0.56 -5.04
C ASP A 77 -4.67 0.33 -5.10
N SER A 78 -4.26 -0.69 -5.84
CA SER A 78 -2.87 -0.96 -6.19
C SER A 78 -2.75 -1.45 -7.63
N SER A 79 -3.67 -1.01 -8.48
CA SER A 79 -3.68 -1.28 -9.93
C SER A 79 -2.49 -0.70 -10.66
N ASP A 80 -1.86 0.32 -10.09
CA ASP A 80 -0.84 1.14 -10.75
C ASP A 80 -1.42 2.08 -11.83
N ASP A 81 -2.73 2.32 -11.83
CA ASP A 81 -3.44 3.11 -12.84
C ASP A 81 -4.09 4.37 -12.21
N LEU A 82 -3.57 5.56 -12.56
CA LEU A 82 -4.07 6.84 -12.05
C LEU A 82 -5.38 7.29 -12.71
N ASP A 83 -5.68 6.84 -13.92
CA ASP A 83 -6.92 7.18 -14.61
C ASP A 83 -8.07 6.42 -13.95
N TYR A 84 -7.89 5.12 -13.71
CA TYR A 84 -8.79 4.32 -12.87
C TYR A 84 -8.94 4.91 -11.47
N TYR A 85 -7.84 5.32 -10.83
CA TYR A 85 -7.90 5.92 -9.49
C TYR A 85 -8.69 7.23 -9.46
N SER A 86 -8.60 8.04 -10.52
CA SER A 86 -9.38 9.26 -10.70
C SER A 86 -10.88 8.96 -10.80
N GLU A 87 -11.26 7.99 -11.64
CA GLU A 87 -12.66 7.53 -11.75
C GLU A 87 -13.19 6.99 -10.42
N LEU A 88 -12.36 6.22 -9.70
CA LEU A 88 -12.65 5.70 -8.38
C LEU A 88 -12.95 6.83 -7.39
N CYS A 89 -12.13 7.88 -7.35
CA CYS A 89 -12.36 9.06 -6.50
C CYS A 89 -13.68 9.78 -6.85
N GLY A 90 -14.14 9.70 -8.11
CA GLY A 90 -15.43 10.22 -8.56
C GLY A 90 -16.63 9.61 -7.82
N LEU A 91 -16.50 8.40 -7.27
CA LEU A 91 -17.54 7.76 -6.44
C LEU A 91 -17.82 8.52 -5.14
N ARG A 92 -16.98 9.49 -4.75
CA ARG A 92 -17.24 10.37 -3.62
C ARG A 92 -18.58 11.12 -3.74
N SER A 93 -19.04 11.39 -4.96
CA SER A 93 -20.35 11.99 -5.23
C SER A 93 -21.52 11.14 -4.72
N LEU A 94 -21.34 9.81 -4.65
CA LEU A 94 -22.31 8.85 -4.13
C LEU A 94 -22.01 8.45 -2.67
N ARG A 95 -20.72 8.37 -2.31
CA ARG A 95 -20.23 7.99 -0.99
C ARG A 95 -19.22 9.01 -0.46
N PRO A 96 -19.68 10.15 0.08
CA PRO A 96 -18.79 11.18 0.62
C PRO A 96 -17.94 10.69 1.80
N ASP A 97 -18.42 9.66 2.48
CA ASP A 97 -17.80 8.98 3.63
C ASP A 97 -16.71 7.97 3.24
N TRP A 98 -16.56 7.64 1.96
CA TRP A 98 -15.53 6.69 1.52
C TRP A 98 -14.11 7.25 1.57
N SER A 99 -13.20 6.36 1.99
CA SER A 99 -11.76 6.57 1.92
C SER A 99 -11.15 5.91 0.68
N PHE A 100 -10.55 6.69 -0.21
CA PHE A 100 -9.80 6.18 -1.37
C PHE A 100 -8.30 6.19 -1.04
N LEU A 101 -7.68 5.01 -1.05
CA LEU A 101 -6.29 4.82 -0.61
C LEU A 101 -5.45 4.21 -1.74
N ILE A 102 -4.31 4.82 -2.04
CA ILE A 102 -3.37 4.30 -3.05
C ILE A 102 -2.29 3.41 -2.42
N GLY A 103 -1.91 2.34 -3.11
CA GLY A 103 -0.82 1.44 -2.71
C GLY A 103 0.54 1.83 -3.26
N PRO A 104 0.70 2.00 -4.59
CA PRO A 104 1.93 2.47 -5.21
C PRO A 104 2.37 3.81 -4.62
N GLU A 105 3.57 3.83 -4.03
CA GLU A 105 4.03 4.96 -3.25
C GLU A 105 4.47 6.15 -4.10
N ASP A 106 5.00 5.90 -5.28
CA ASP A 106 5.36 6.92 -6.28
C ASP A 106 4.14 7.73 -6.76
N LYS A 107 2.93 7.19 -6.58
CA LYS A 107 1.67 7.82 -6.97
C LYS A 107 1.00 8.60 -5.86
N LEU A 108 1.49 8.51 -4.61
CA LEU A 108 0.83 9.09 -3.42
C LEU A 108 0.44 10.55 -3.60
N ILE A 109 1.37 11.40 -4.05
CA ILE A 109 1.12 12.84 -4.22
C ILE A 109 0.02 13.10 -5.25
N ARG A 110 0.08 12.42 -6.39
CA ARG A 110 -0.91 12.56 -7.47
C ARG A 110 -2.27 12.04 -7.03
N SER A 111 -2.33 10.89 -6.37
CA SER A 111 -3.56 10.29 -5.85
C SER A 111 -4.25 11.19 -4.82
N ILE A 112 -3.53 11.82 -3.90
CA ILE A 112 -4.14 12.78 -2.96
C ILE A 112 -4.65 14.02 -3.72
N SER A 113 -3.89 14.49 -4.71
CA SER A 113 -4.29 15.65 -5.54
C SER A 113 -5.57 15.38 -6.36
N LEU A 114 -5.86 14.12 -6.69
CA LEU A 114 -7.10 13.68 -7.34
C LEU A 114 -8.30 13.55 -6.37
N GLY A 115 -8.12 13.84 -5.08
CA GLY A 115 -9.17 13.71 -4.06
C GLY A 115 -9.11 12.42 -3.23
N GLY A 116 -8.00 11.68 -3.33
CA GLY A 116 -7.70 10.53 -2.47
C GLY A 116 -7.42 10.93 -1.02
N ASN A 117 -7.57 9.99 -0.10
CA ASN A 117 -7.46 10.22 1.35
C ASN A 117 -6.09 9.87 1.94
N GLY A 118 -5.17 9.33 1.14
CA GLY A 118 -3.83 8.92 1.57
C GLY A 118 -3.39 7.65 0.88
N GLY A 119 -2.49 6.90 1.51
CA GLY A 119 -1.98 5.66 0.96
C GLY A 119 -1.65 4.60 2.01
N VAL A 120 -1.67 3.35 1.58
CA VAL A 120 -1.18 2.18 2.33
C VAL A 120 0.06 1.70 1.61
N ASN A 121 1.15 2.43 1.85
CA ASN A 121 2.40 2.32 1.09
C ASN A 121 3.42 1.39 1.78
N GLY A 122 4.17 0.63 0.98
CA GLY A 122 5.14 -0.33 1.50
C GLY A 122 6.29 0.33 2.26
N GLY A 123 6.84 1.41 1.70
CA GLY A 123 7.96 2.17 2.26
C GLY A 123 7.66 2.82 3.60
N ALA A 124 6.38 2.98 3.97
CA ALA A 124 5.99 3.51 5.28
C ALA A 124 6.40 2.60 6.45
N ASN A 125 6.68 1.32 6.20
CA ASN A 125 7.29 0.43 7.19
C ASN A 125 8.74 0.81 7.53
N LEU A 126 9.42 1.51 6.62
CA LEU A 126 10.84 1.83 6.72
C LEU A 126 11.05 3.29 7.14
N PHE A 127 10.31 4.20 6.51
CA PHE A 127 10.44 5.64 6.69
C PHE A 127 9.08 6.29 6.90
N PRO A 128 8.32 5.97 7.98
CA PRO A 128 6.95 6.46 8.16
C PRO A 128 6.84 7.99 8.12
N ARG A 129 7.85 8.70 8.64
CA ARG A 129 7.89 10.17 8.62
C ARG A 129 7.93 10.75 7.21
N LEU A 130 8.58 10.07 6.25
CA LEU A 130 8.60 10.50 4.84
C LEU A 130 7.17 10.57 4.27
N PHE A 131 6.36 9.54 4.55
CA PHE A 131 5.00 9.43 4.04
C PHE A 131 4.03 10.38 4.76
N VAL A 132 4.20 10.57 6.08
CA VAL A 132 3.44 11.57 6.85
C VAL A 132 3.74 12.98 6.35
N ASP A 133 5.02 13.34 6.22
CA ASP A 133 5.43 14.65 5.68
C ASP A 133 4.90 14.85 4.25
N THR A 134 4.84 13.79 3.44
CA THR A 134 4.31 13.85 2.07
C THR A 134 2.82 14.16 2.07
N TYR A 135 2.03 13.45 2.89
CA TYR A 135 0.62 13.74 3.06
C TYR A 135 0.40 15.19 3.52
N SER A 136 1.13 15.63 4.56
CA SER A 136 1.03 17.00 5.08
C SER A 136 1.36 18.05 4.03
N ALA A 137 2.41 17.84 3.23
CA ALA A 137 2.81 18.77 2.17
C ALA A 137 1.74 18.93 1.07
N VAL A 138 1.06 17.83 0.70
CA VAL A 138 -0.03 17.89 -0.27
C VAL A 138 -1.23 18.62 0.32
N VAL A 139 -1.62 18.30 1.55
CA VAL A 139 -2.75 18.96 2.24
C VAL A 139 -2.50 20.45 2.45
N SER A 140 -1.27 20.84 2.77
CA SER A 140 -0.89 22.25 2.91
C SER A 140 -0.63 22.96 1.58
N LYS A 141 -0.77 22.26 0.45
CA LYS A 141 -0.52 22.78 -0.90
C LYS A 141 0.89 23.38 -1.07
N ASP A 142 1.92 22.66 -0.58
CA ASP A 142 3.33 23.04 -0.73
C ASP A 142 4.00 22.28 -1.89
N PRO A 143 4.02 22.83 -3.12
CA PRO A 143 4.54 22.11 -4.29
C PRO A 143 6.06 21.90 -4.22
N LEU A 144 6.80 22.80 -3.56
CA LEU A 144 8.25 22.67 -3.42
C LEU A 144 8.58 21.50 -2.49
N ARG A 145 7.88 21.40 -1.36
CA ARG A 145 8.04 20.27 -0.43
C ARG A 145 7.58 18.97 -1.07
N CYS A 146 6.47 18.96 -1.80
CA CYS A 146 6.02 17.79 -2.57
C CYS A 146 7.10 17.30 -3.54
N SER A 147 7.71 18.19 -4.33
CA SER A 147 8.79 17.80 -5.27
C SER A 147 10.02 17.22 -4.56
N GLN A 148 10.40 17.78 -3.41
CA GLN A 148 11.50 17.25 -2.60
C GLN A 148 11.21 15.85 -2.06
N LEU A 149 10.01 15.64 -1.53
CA LEU A 149 9.60 14.37 -0.95
C LEU A 149 9.38 13.29 -2.01
N GLN A 150 8.82 13.66 -3.18
CA GLN A 150 8.68 12.76 -4.32
C GLN A 150 10.03 12.14 -4.72
N ARG A 151 11.09 12.96 -4.83
CA ARG A 151 12.44 12.45 -5.16
C ARG A 151 12.96 11.45 -4.12
N LYS A 152 12.61 11.63 -2.85
CA LYS A 152 12.98 10.67 -1.79
C LYS A 152 12.20 9.36 -1.90
N ILE A 153 10.91 9.43 -2.25
CA ILE A 153 10.07 8.26 -2.50
C ILE A 153 10.60 7.49 -3.72
N GLU A 154 10.95 8.20 -4.80
CA GLU A 154 11.52 7.59 -6.01
C GLU A 154 12.86 6.90 -5.72
N ALA A 155 13.75 7.55 -4.98
CA ALA A 155 15.02 6.95 -4.55
C ALA A 155 14.81 5.74 -3.62
N LEU A 156 13.78 5.76 -2.75
CA LEU A 156 13.39 4.59 -1.96
C LEU A 156 12.87 3.45 -2.86
N GLY A 157 12.11 3.79 -3.89
CA GLY A 157 11.56 2.86 -4.87
C GLY A 157 12.63 2.08 -5.64
N GLU A 158 13.87 2.59 -5.76
CA GLU A 158 15.00 1.87 -6.36
C GLU A 158 15.23 0.50 -5.69
N ILE A 159 14.94 0.38 -4.39
CA ILE A 159 15.05 -0.90 -3.65
C ILE A 159 14.19 -1.98 -4.29
N TYR A 160 13.00 -1.62 -4.76
CA TYR A 160 12.06 -2.56 -5.37
C TYR A 160 12.40 -2.92 -6.82
N THR A 161 13.45 -2.33 -7.39
CA THR A 161 13.97 -2.70 -8.72
C THR A 161 14.98 -3.85 -8.64
N ILE A 162 15.46 -4.18 -7.45
CA ILE A 162 16.41 -5.27 -7.22
C ILE A 162 15.69 -6.61 -7.37
N GLY A 163 16.04 -7.34 -8.43
CA GLY A 163 15.41 -8.60 -8.82
C GLY A 163 14.23 -8.45 -9.78
N ASN A 164 13.89 -9.54 -10.48
CA ASN A 164 12.91 -9.56 -11.58
C ASN A 164 11.64 -10.37 -11.27
N TYR A 165 11.29 -10.50 -9.99
CA TYR A 165 10.17 -11.33 -9.52
C TYR A 165 9.24 -10.54 -8.61
N ALA A 166 7.95 -10.91 -8.54
CA ALA A 166 6.94 -10.17 -7.77
C ALA A 166 7.27 -10.07 -6.27
N SER A 167 7.98 -11.05 -5.69
CA SER A 167 8.37 -11.01 -4.28
C SER A 167 9.47 -9.97 -3.98
N ARG A 168 10.08 -9.33 -4.98
CA ARG A 168 11.13 -8.32 -4.78
C ARG A 168 10.68 -7.17 -3.88
N PHE A 169 9.40 -6.79 -3.92
CA PHE A 169 8.85 -5.74 -3.06
C PHE A 169 8.95 -6.13 -1.58
N ILE A 170 8.46 -7.32 -1.21
CA ILE A 170 8.50 -7.80 0.18
C ILE A 170 9.93 -8.19 0.62
N LYS A 171 10.76 -8.70 -0.29
CA LYS A 171 12.19 -8.98 -0.02
C LYS A 171 12.96 -7.69 0.25
N GLY A 172 12.79 -6.69 -0.60
CA GLY A 172 13.36 -5.36 -0.46
C GLY A 172 12.99 -4.74 0.87
N THR A 173 11.69 -4.69 1.20
CA THR A 173 11.24 -4.15 2.49
C THR A 173 11.85 -4.88 3.67
N LYS A 174 11.86 -6.23 3.69
CA LYS A 174 12.42 -7.01 4.81
C LYS A 174 13.94 -6.87 4.92
N CYS A 175 14.65 -6.90 3.79
CA CYS A 175 16.10 -6.69 3.73
C CYS A 175 16.46 -5.29 4.27
N THR A 176 15.75 -4.25 3.82
CA THR A 176 15.94 -2.88 4.28
C THR A 176 15.65 -2.75 5.77
N ALA A 177 14.54 -3.31 6.25
CA ALA A 177 14.22 -3.31 7.68
C ALA A 177 15.32 -3.98 8.52
N SER A 178 15.92 -5.06 8.00
CA SER A 178 17.07 -5.71 8.64
C SER A 178 18.34 -4.88 8.64
N LEU A 179 18.67 -4.22 7.53
CA LEU A 179 19.81 -3.32 7.44
C LEU A 179 19.65 -2.09 8.36
N LEU A 180 18.42 -1.65 8.60
CA LEU A 180 18.08 -0.61 9.58
C LEU A 180 18.01 -1.12 11.03
N GLY A 181 18.24 -2.40 11.28
CA GLY A 181 18.21 -3.00 12.63
C GLY A 181 16.80 -3.18 13.22
N LEU A 182 15.74 -3.10 12.42
CA LEU A 182 14.34 -3.18 12.89
C LEU A 182 13.87 -4.63 13.12
N CYS A 183 14.28 -5.58 12.29
CA CYS A 183 13.93 -7.00 12.42
C CYS A 183 14.87 -7.92 11.61
N ASP A 184 14.79 -9.24 11.80
CA ASP A 184 15.43 -10.19 10.89
C ASP A 184 14.74 -10.18 9.51
N ASP A 185 15.49 -10.36 8.42
CA ASP A 185 14.94 -10.45 7.07
C ASP A 185 14.44 -11.86 6.70
N PHE A 186 14.22 -12.73 7.69
CA PHE A 186 13.57 -14.03 7.54
C PHE A 186 12.23 -13.89 6.81
N MET A 187 12.00 -14.84 5.90
CA MET A 187 10.78 -14.98 5.13
C MET A 187 10.31 -16.43 5.21
N ALA A 188 8.99 -16.60 5.35
CA ALA A 188 8.39 -17.91 5.29
C ALA A 188 8.46 -18.47 3.86
N GLU A 189 8.61 -19.79 3.76
CA GLU A 189 8.56 -20.51 2.49
C GLU A 189 7.26 -20.17 1.72
N PRO A 190 7.31 -20.06 0.37
CA PRO A 190 8.45 -20.38 -0.50
C PRO A 190 9.43 -19.20 -0.71
N PHE A 191 9.27 -18.09 0.03
CA PHE A 191 10.14 -16.94 -0.12
C PHE A 191 11.43 -17.10 0.69
N ASN A 192 12.50 -16.49 0.22
CA ASN A 192 13.80 -16.45 0.88
C ASN A 192 14.31 -15.01 0.95
N ARG A 193 15.18 -14.72 1.92
CA ARG A 193 15.89 -13.43 1.98
C ARG A 193 16.69 -13.15 0.69
N PHE A 194 17.05 -11.90 0.46
CA PHE A 194 17.95 -11.57 -0.65
C PHE A 194 19.31 -12.24 -0.48
N TYR A 195 19.93 -12.62 -1.59
CA TYR A 195 21.30 -13.11 -1.59
C TYR A 195 22.29 -11.96 -1.29
N PRO A 196 23.54 -12.26 -0.90
CA PRO A 196 24.50 -11.24 -0.49
C PRO A 196 24.70 -10.09 -1.48
N GLU A 197 24.68 -10.37 -2.78
CA GLU A 197 24.80 -9.35 -3.84
C GLU A 197 23.62 -8.36 -3.82
N ASP A 198 22.38 -8.86 -3.90
CA ASP A 198 21.17 -8.04 -3.81
C ASP A 198 21.10 -7.26 -2.50
N ARG A 199 21.49 -7.88 -1.37
CA ARG A 199 21.56 -7.20 -0.07
C ARG A 199 22.58 -6.05 -0.06
N THR A 200 23.71 -6.23 -0.73
CA THR A 200 24.72 -5.16 -0.90
C THR A 200 24.16 -4.01 -1.75
N ASN A 201 23.40 -4.32 -2.80
CA ASN A 201 22.72 -3.32 -3.61
C ASN A 201 21.68 -2.52 -2.80
N VAL A 202 20.91 -3.18 -1.92
CA VAL A 202 20.00 -2.49 -0.99
C VAL A 202 20.76 -1.56 -0.05
N ALA A 203 21.89 -2.01 0.52
CA ALA A 203 22.71 -1.19 1.41
C ALA A 203 23.24 0.07 0.71
N ALA A 204 23.70 -0.06 -0.54
CA ALA A 204 24.18 1.07 -1.33
C ALA A 204 23.07 2.10 -1.64
N ILE A 205 21.83 1.67 -1.82
CA ILE A 205 20.68 2.60 -1.98
C ILE A 205 20.38 3.31 -0.65
N LEU A 206 20.43 2.59 0.47
CA LEU A 206 20.18 3.17 1.79
C LEU A 206 21.20 4.25 2.17
N GLU A 207 22.48 4.05 1.87
CA GLU A 207 23.53 5.04 2.11
C GLU A 207 23.24 6.35 1.36
N LYS A 208 22.72 6.28 0.12
CA LYS A 208 22.32 7.47 -0.65
C LYS A 208 21.11 8.20 -0.05
N LEU A 209 20.19 7.46 0.58
CA LEU A 209 19.00 8.03 1.22
C LEU A 209 19.32 8.75 2.54
N ASN A 210 20.40 8.32 3.23
CA ASN A 210 20.84 8.87 4.51
C ASN A 210 22.36 9.15 4.53
N PRO A 211 22.87 10.13 3.76
CA PRO A 211 24.31 10.37 3.65
C PRO A 211 25.00 10.78 4.97
N ASN A 212 24.23 11.22 5.99
CA ASN A 212 24.76 11.74 7.25
C ASN A 212 24.77 10.72 8.41
N SER A 213 24.42 9.45 8.21
CA SER A 213 24.42 8.46 9.30
C SER A 213 25.83 8.01 9.74
N ASN A 214 26.87 8.37 8.99
CA ASN A 214 28.26 8.01 9.31
C ASN A 214 28.99 9.03 10.21
N GLU A 215 28.34 10.09 10.68
CA GLU A 215 28.97 11.09 11.57
C GLU A 215 28.68 10.89 13.07
N THR A 216 27.80 9.97 13.47
CA THR A 216 27.34 9.84 14.88
C THR A 216 27.88 8.63 15.67
N THR A 217 28.95 7.96 15.23
CA THR A 217 29.59 6.87 16.02
C THR A 217 30.94 7.25 16.66
N SER A 218 31.30 8.53 16.70
CA SER A 218 32.48 9.00 17.44
C SER A 218 32.10 10.12 18.40
N THR A 219 31.56 9.75 19.57
CA THR A 219 31.62 10.51 20.84
C THR A 219 30.73 9.83 21.86
N HIS A 220 31.21 8.73 22.47
CA HIS A 220 30.93 8.36 23.86
C HIS A 220 31.94 7.27 24.25
N SER A 221 33.14 7.74 24.61
CA SER A 221 34.11 7.05 25.47
C SER A 221 34.09 7.71 26.83
#